data_AF-A0A4P9VVM3-F1
#
_entry.id   AF-A0A4P9VVM3-F1
#
_cell.length_a   1.000
_cell.length_b   1.000
_cell.length_c   1.000
_cell.angle_alpha   90.00
_cell.angle_beta   90.00
_cell.angle_gamma   90.00
#
_symmetry.space_group_name_H-M   'P 1'
#
loop_
_entity.id
_entity.type
_entity.pdbx_description
1 polymer ?
#
loop_
_entity_poly.entity_id
_entity_poly.type
_entity_poly.pdbx_seq_one_letter_code
_entity_poly.pdbx_strand_id
1 'polypeptide(L)'
;MNIESIEAINGISYNQLQPKAAISGSGFDAIIQQINSLDQQYKTAESSALKMASGEIENLHQVMQQIDKASRNLNLAIQVRNKCIEGLQEIMRLQV
;
A
#
# COMPACT_ATOMS: atom_id res chain seq x y z
N MET A 1 -22.22 1.40 62.83
CA MET A 1 -22.82 1.40 61.47
C MET A 1 -22.25 2.60 60.75
N ASN A 2 -21.12 2.40 60.06
CA ASN A 2 -20.38 3.44 59.34
C ASN A 2 -20.18 2.89 57.94
N ILE A 3 -21.05 3.27 57.01
CA ILE A 3 -20.92 2.86 55.62
C ILE A 3 -20.00 3.87 54.94
N GLU A 4 -18.75 3.48 54.74
CA GLU A 4 -17.82 4.22 53.88
C GLU A 4 -18.41 4.24 52.46
N SER A 5 -18.49 5.44 51.90
CA SER A 5 -18.92 5.69 50.53
C SER A 5 -18.02 4.92 49.57
N ILE A 6 -18.64 4.11 48.69
CA ILE A 6 -17.99 3.37 47.61
C ILE A 6 -17.07 4.33 46.84
N GLU A 7 -15.77 4.09 46.91
CA GLU A 7 -14.80 4.69 46.01
C GLU A 7 -15.25 4.39 44.59
N ALA A 8 -15.59 5.44 43.85
CA ALA A 8 -15.89 5.34 42.44
C ALA A 8 -14.72 4.61 41.75
N ILE A 9 -15.04 3.57 40.98
CA ILE A 9 -14.10 2.89 40.08
C ILE A 9 -13.42 3.97 39.20
N ASN A 10 -12.22 4.39 39.58
CA ASN A 10 -11.30 5.21 38.79
C ASN A 10 -10.63 4.37 37.67
N GLY A 11 -11.32 3.33 37.19
CA GLY A 11 -10.79 2.33 36.26
C GLY A 11 -11.40 2.37 34.86
N ILE A 12 -12.55 3.02 34.68
CA ILE A 12 -13.09 3.30 33.35
C ILE A 12 -12.73 4.73 32.96
N SER A 13 -11.44 4.90 32.67
CA SER A 13 -11.07 5.85 31.64
C SER A 13 -11.89 5.50 30.42
N TYR A 14 -12.84 6.37 30.08
CA TYR A 14 -13.38 6.47 28.73
C TYR A 14 -12.21 6.90 27.84
N ASN A 15 -11.35 5.93 27.55
CA ASN A 15 -10.28 6.08 26.59
C ASN A 15 -10.97 6.20 25.24
N GLN A 16 -11.31 7.45 24.93
CA GLN A 16 -11.16 8.02 23.62
C GLN A 16 -11.88 7.19 22.56
N LEU A 17 -13.14 7.53 22.34
CA LEU A 17 -13.65 7.60 20.98
C LEU A 17 -12.85 8.69 20.24
N GLN A 18 -11.57 8.40 20.00
CA GLN A 18 -10.76 9.10 19.03
C GLN A 18 -11.52 8.98 17.71
N PRO A 19 -11.92 10.07 17.06
CA PRO A 19 -12.31 9.99 15.67
C PRO A 19 -11.11 9.36 14.94
N LYS A 20 -11.30 8.13 14.45
CA LYS A 20 -10.34 7.42 13.63
C LYS A 20 -9.84 8.41 12.59
N ALA A 21 -8.53 8.66 12.66
CA ALA A 21 -7.80 9.70 11.98
C ALA A 21 -8.49 10.24 10.72
N ALA A 22 -8.64 11.56 10.69
CA ALA A 22 -8.67 12.29 9.42
C ALA A 22 -7.63 11.68 8.48
N ILE A 23 -8.00 11.48 7.23
CA ILE A 23 -7.13 10.97 6.17
C ILE A 23 -6.08 12.07 5.92
N SER A 24 -5.08 12.13 6.80
CA SER A 24 -3.98 13.07 6.73
C SER A 24 -2.91 12.46 5.81
N GLY A 25 -2.91 12.87 4.54
CA GLY A 25 -1.73 12.90 3.66
C GLY A 25 -1.09 11.58 3.18
N SER A 26 -1.36 10.41 3.76
CA SER A 26 -0.52 9.21 3.52
C SER A 26 -0.83 8.40 2.25
N GLY A 27 -1.95 8.67 1.57
CA GLY A 27 -2.38 7.86 0.42
C GLY A 27 -1.43 7.97 -0.79
N PHE A 28 -0.90 9.16 -1.05
CA PHE A 28 0.02 9.37 -2.17
C PHE A 28 1.42 8.84 -1.87
N ASP A 29 1.93 9.05 -0.65
CA ASP A 29 3.22 8.49 -0.23
C ASP A 29 3.24 6.97 -0.29
N ALA A 30 2.12 6.30 0.07
CA ALA A 30 1.97 4.87 -0.07
C ALA A 30 2.03 4.41 -1.54
N ILE A 31 1.44 5.17 -2.48
CA ILE A 31 1.55 4.90 -3.91
C ILE A 31 3.00 5.02 -4.39
N ILE A 32 3.72 6.06 -3.96
CA ILE A 32 5.13 6.26 -4.32
C ILE A 32 6.01 5.13 -3.77
N GLN A 33 5.79 4.71 -2.52
CA GLN A 33 6.51 3.56 -1.96
C GLN A 33 6.20 2.26 -2.72
N GLN A 34 4.94 2.05 -3.13
CA GLN A 34 4.55 0.86 -3.88
C GLN A 34 5.17 0.84 -5.28
N ILE A 35 5.32 2.00 -5.94
CA ILE A 35 6.02 2.11 -7.23
C ILE A 35 7.50 1.75 -7.08
N ASN A 36 8.16 2.21 -6.01
CA ASN A 36 9.56 1.82 -5.75
C ASN A 36 9.70 0.31 -5.48
N SER A 37 8.77 -0.28 -4.73
CA SER A 37 8.74 -1.73 -4.52
C SER A 37 8.52 -2.49 -5.83
N LEU A 38 7.70 -1.95 -6.73
CA LEU A 38 7.43 -2.53 -8.05
C LEU A 38 8.68 -2.56 -8.93
N ASP A 39 9.48 -1.48 -8.94
CA ASP A 39 10.75 -1.42 -9.67
C ASP A 39 11.73 -2.50 -9.17
N GLN A 40 11.83 -2.70 -7.86
CA GLN A 40 12.65 -3.76 -7.28
C GLN A 40 12.15 -5.16 -7.67
N GLN A 41 10.82 -5.39 -7.67
CA GLN A 41 10.25 -6.66 -8.10
C GLN A 41 10.50 -6.93 -9.58
N TYR A 42 10.41 -5.90 -10.42
CA TYR A 42 10.68 -5.99 -11.85
C TYR A 42 12.14 -6.36 -12.13
N LYS A 43 13.10 -5.65 -11.52
CA LYS A 43 14.54 -5.97 -11.62
C LYS A 43 14.87 -7.38 -11.15
N THR A 44 14.21 -7.83 -10.08
CA THR A 44 14.37 -9.20 -9.57
C THR A 44 13.85 -10.22 -10.59
N ALA A 45 12.67 -9.97 -11.16
CA ALA A 45 12.09 -10.84 -12.19
C ALA A 45 12.97 -10.89 -13.45
N GLU A 46 13.54 -9.76 -13.87
CA GLU A 46 14.47 -9.68 -14.99
C GLU A 46 15.76 -10.46 -14.73
N SER A 47 16.35 -10.33 -13.53
CA SER A 47 17.53 -11.10 -13.14
C SER A 47 17.24 -12.60 -13.10
N SER A 48 16.08 -13.00 -12.57
CA SER A 48 15.62 -14.40 -12.58
C SER A 48 15.40 -14.91 -14.01
N ALA A 49 14.83 -14.10 -14.90
CA ALA A 49 14.66 -14.46 -16.31
C ALA A 49 16.00 -14.66 -17.03
N LEU A 50 16.98 -13.81 -16.73
CA LEU A 50 18.33 -13.92 -17.32
C LEU A 50 19.05 -15.19 -16.86
N LYS A 51 18.97 -15.53 -15.57
CA LYS A 51 19.49 -16.78 -15.00
C LYS A 51 18.78 -18.03 -15.51
N MET A 52 17.49 -17.90 -15.86
CA MET A 52 16.74 -18.97 -16.52
C MET A 52 17.27 -19.22 -17.93
N ALA A 53 17.55 -18.15 -18.68
CA ALA A 53 18.11 -18.24 -20.02
C ALA A 53 19.57 -18.76 -20.04
N SER A 54 20.34 -18.55 -18.98
CA SER A 54 21.69 -19.13 -18.82
C SER A 54 21.68 -20.60 -18.41
N GLY A 55 20.50 -21.18 -18.10
CA GLY A 55 20.36 -22.59 -17.72
C GLY A 55 20.61 -22.88 -16.24
N GLU A 56 20.73 -21.86 -15.38
CA GLU A 56 21.05 -22.00 -13.95
C GLU A 56 19.83 -22.18 -13.03
N ILE A 57 18.62 -22.38 -13.56
CA ILE A 57 17.39 -22.39 -12.75
C ILE A 57 16.62 -23.71 -12.84
N GLU A 58 16.30 -24.24 -11.65
CA GLU A 58 15.53 -25.48 -11.42
C GLU A 58 14.01 -25.27 -11.49
N ASN A 59 13.52 -24.03 -11.42
CA ASN A 59 12.09 -23.70 -11.29
C ASN A 59 11.59 -22.62 -12.28
N LEU A 60 11.49 -22.98 -13.56
CA LEU A 60 10.90 -22.15 -14.64
C LEU A 60 9.52 -21.57 -14.27
N HIS A 61 8.68 -22.35 -13.57
CA HIS A 61 7.36 -21.92 -13.14
C HIS A 61 7.39 -20.71 -12.21
N GLN A 62 8.37 -20.64 -11.31
CA GLN A 62 8.49 -19.56 -10.34
C GLN A 62 8.91 -18.24 -11.00
N VAL A 63 9.77 -18.32 -12.01
CA VAL A 63 10.15 -17.16 -12.85
C VAL A 63 8.95 -16.66 -13.65
N MET A 64 8.21 -17.57 -14.29
CA MET A 64 6.98 -17.24 -15.02
C MET A 64 5.95 -16.57 -14.10
N GLN A 65 5.74 -17.11 -12.88
CA GLN A 65 4.87 -16.49 -11.88
C GLN A 65 5.33 -15.09 -11.48
N GLN A 66 6.64 -14.87 -11.32
CA GLN A 66 7.19 -13.56 -10.98
C GLN A 66 6.97 -12.56 -12.12
N ILE A 67 7.18 -12.96 -13.38
CA ILE A 67 6.91 -12.15 -14.56
C ILE A 67 5.42 -11.79 -14.66
N ASP A 68 4.53 -12.77 -14.48
CA ASP A 68 3.08 -12.55 -14.50
C ASP A 68 2.64 -11.58 -13.39
N LYS A 69 3.18 -11.73 -12.18
CA LYS A 69 2.94 -10.81 -11.06
C LYS A 69 3.44 -9.40 -11.37
N ALA A 70 4.66 -9.27 -11.90
CA ALA A 70 5.24 -7.98 -12.26
C ALA A 70 4.40 -7.26 -13.33
N SER A 71 3.98 -7.98 -14.37
CA SER A 71 3.13 -7.44 -15.45
C SER A 71 1.76 -6.98 -14.93
N ARG A 72 1.09 -7.80 -14.10
CA ARG A 72 -0.20 -7.43 -13.51
C ARG A 72 -0.09 -6.20 -12.60
N ASN A 73 0.95 -6.15 -11.77
CA ASN A 73 1.17 -5.02 -10.87
C ASN A 73 1.50 -3.75 -11.66
N LEU A 74 2.26 -3.84 -12.76
CA LEU A 74 2.54 -2.71 -13.65
C LEU A 74 1.25 -2.16 -14.27
N ASN A 75 0.37 -3.04 -14.77
CA ASN A 75 -0.93 -2.65 -15.29
C ASN A 75 -1.79 -1.94 -14.23
N LEU A 76 -1.74 -2.38 -12.97
CA LEU A 76 -2.40 -1.70 -11.87
C LEU A 76 -1.78 -0.31 -11.61
N ALA A 77 -0.46 -0.20 -11.61
CA ALA A 77 0.24 1.07 -11.41
C ALA A 77 -0.13 2.11 -12.50
N ILE A 78 -0.28 1.69 -13.76
CA ILE A 78 -0.74 2.54 -14.86
C ILE A 78 -2.17 3.04 -14.60
N GLN A 79 -3.06 2.16 -14.14
CA GLN A 79 -4.44 2.55 -13.81
C GLN A 79 -4.47 3.58 -12.66
N VAL A 80 -3.68 3.35 -11.61
CA VAL A 80 -3.55 4.31 -10.49
C VAL A 80 -3.02 5.66 -11.00
N ARG A 81 -1.96 5.65 -11.82
CA ARG A 81 -1.41 6.86 -12.45
C ARG A 81 -2.48 7.63 -13.22
N ASN A 82 -3.26 6.95 -14.06
CA ASN A 82 -4.33 7.59 -14.83
C ASN A 82 -5.39 8.21 -13.92
N LYS A 83 -5.80 7.51 -12.86
CA LYS A 83 -6.77 8.02 -11.88
C LYS A 83 -6.25 9.22 -11.09
N CYS A 84 -4.95 9.25 -10.75
CA CYS A 84 -4.33 10.42 -10.14
C CYS A 84 -4.36 11.64 -11.08
N ILE A 85 -4.08 11.44 -12.37
CA ILE A 85 -4.14 12.51 -13.38
C ILE A 85 -5.58 13.01 -13.57
N GLU A 86 -6.55 12.10 -13.68
CA GLU A 86 -7.97 12.45 -13.78
C GLU A 86 -8.45 13.25 -12.56
N GLY A 87 -8.08 12.82 -11.35
CA GLY A 87 -8.40 13.55 -10.11
C GLY A 87 -7.78 14.95 -10.07
N LEU A 88 -6.54 15.10 -10.56
CA LEU A 88 -5.89 16.41 -10.68
C LEU A 88 -6.63 17.30 -11.70
N GLN A 89 -7.01 16.75 -12.84
CA GLN A 89 -7.78 17.48 -13.86
C GLN A 89 -9.13 17.97 -13.34
N GLU A 90 -9.81 17.16 -12.52
CA GLU A 90 -11.08 17.56 -11.90
C GLU A 90 -10.89 18.71 -10.90
N ILE A 91 -9.82 18.69 -10.10
CA ILE A 91 -9.48 19.82 -9.22
C ILE A 91 -9.22 21.09 -10.03
N MET A 92 -8.51 20.99 -11.16
CA MET A 92 -8.27 22.16 -12.02
C MET A 92 -9.55 22.72 -12.65
N ARG A 93 -10.57 21.87 -12.87
CA ARG A 93 -11.90 22.31 -13.35
C ARG A 93 -12.74 23.01 -12.29
N LEU A 94 -12.48 22.78 -11.01
CA LEU A 94 -13.19 23.46 -9.91
C LEU A 94 -12.73 24.90 -9.68
N GLN A 95 -11.54 25.29 -10.17
CA GLN A 95 -10.93 26.60 -9.89
C GLN A 95 -11.04 27.62 -11.02
N VAL A 96 -11.79 27.31 -12.09
CA VAL A 96 -12.16 28.26 -13.16
C VAL A 96 -13.53 28.86 -12.92
#